data_AF-A0A7Y4X7W6-F1
#
_entry.id   AF-A0A7Y4X7W6-F1
#
_cell.length_a   1.000
_cell.length_b   1.000
_cell.length_c   1.000
_cell.angle_alpha   90.00
_cell.angle_beta   90.00
_cell.angle_gamma   90.00
#
_symmetry.space_group_name_H-M   'P 1'
#
loop_
_entity.id
_entity.type
_entity.pdbx_description
1 polymer ?
#
loop_
_entity_poly.entity_id
_entity_poly.type
_entity_poly.pdbx_seq_one_letter_code
_entity_poly.pdbx_strand_id
1 'polypeptide(L)'
;IFYGALSIHAGAYLPLRAEPLLAASRWATAAVIAIGLLTALHGTLTGRVCADAKTALAYAALTQVGLIFVEIGFGFTRLALFHICSHAVARTLQFLRAPSMLHDHHRLHAAAGGQLGATGEHYEQLLPAAFRAWLYRLALERGQHDTALERFVVAPVLWLAHQLQRFESALSQSATGKPRIHKRRLAKRAGVLANHRDTGALQMETTNV
;
A
#
# COMPACT_ATOMS: atom_id res chain seq x y z
N ILE A 1 9.56 -4.31 -15.19
CA ILE A 1 10.13 -5.69 -15.17
C ILE A 1 10.88 -5.95 -13.87
N PHE A 2 11.94 -5.18 -13.56
CA PHE A 2 12.77 -5.42 -12.37
C PHE A 2 11.97 -5.49 -11.05
N TYR A 3 11.18 -4.46 -10.75
CA TYR A 3 10.34 -4.45 -9.54
C TYR A 3 9.17 -5.45 -9.59
N GLY A 4 8.46 -5.54 -10.72
CA GLY A 4 7.24 -6.33 -10.83
C GLY A 4 7.43 -7.84 -11.07
N ALA A 5 8.62 -8.27 -11.50
CA ALA A 5 8.91 -9.67 -11.82
C ALA A 5 10.10 -10.22 -11.02
N LEU A 6 11.17 -9.46 -10.80
CA LEU A 6 12.40 -10.00 -10.17
C LEU A 6 12.49 -9.68 -8.68
N SER A 7 12.25 -8.42 -8.28
CA SER A 7 12.43 -7.94 -6.91
C SER A 7 11.58 -8.73 -5.90
N ILE A 8 10.34 -9.07 -6.26
CA ILE A 8 9.43 -9.82 -5.37
C ILE A 8 9.93 -11.25 -5.07
N HIS A 9 10.70 -11.87 -5.97
CA HIS A 9 11.23 -13.22 -5.78
C HIS A 9 12.53 -13.23 -4.97
N ALA A 10 13.26 -12.11 -4.92
CA ALA A 10 14.47 -12.00 -4.11
C ALA A 10 14.19 -12.25 -2.61
N GLY A 11 13.02 -11.83 -2.13
CA GLY A 11 12.57 -12.10 -0.76
C GLY A 11 12.32 -13.58 -0.48
N ALA A 12 11.86 -14.36 -1.47
CA ALA A 12 11.67 -15.82 -1.36
C ALA A 12 12.99 -16.59 -1.55
N TYR A 13 13.93 -16.04 -2.32
CA TYR A 13 15.22 -16.67 -2.56
C TYR A 13 16.10 -16.74 -1.30
N LEU A 14 15.96 -15.79 -0.37
CA LEU A 14 16.71 -15.79 0.88
C LEU A 14 16.39 -17.01 1.78
N PRO A 15 15.12 -17.27 2.18
CA PRO A 15 14.79 -18.45 2.98
C PRO A 15 15.07 -19.76 2.25
N LEU A 16 14.93 -19.79 0.92
CA LEU A 16 15.33 -20.93 0.09
C LEU A 16 16.82 -21.26 0.24
N ARG A 17 17.70 -20.25 0.27
CA ARG A 17 19.15 -20.43 0.47
C ARG A 17 19.51 -20.72 1.93
N ALA A 18 18.68 -20.28 2.86
CA ALA A 18 18.79 -20.56 4.28
C ALA A 18 18.09 -21.86 4.70
N GLU A 19 17.80 -22.77 3.76
CA GLU A 19 17.14 -24.05 4.04
C GLU A 19 17.81 -24.87 5.17
N PRO A 20 19.16 -24.97 5.25
CA PRO A 20 19.80 -25.68 6.37
C PRO A 20 19.50 -25.06 7.74
N LEU A 21 19.30 -23.75 7.80
CA LEU A 21 18.93 -23.04 9.03
C LEU A 21 17.46 -23.27 9.39
N LEU A 22 16.58 -23.32 8.38
CA LEU A 22 15.16 -23.64 8.59
C LEU A 22 15.00 -25.10 9.06
N ALA A 23 15.74 -26.03 8.46
CA ALA A 23 15.75 -27.44 8.87
C ALA A 23 16.21 -27.63 10.33
N ALA A 24 17.12 -26.77 10.81
CA ALA A 24 17.61 -26.80 12.19
C ALA A 24 16.59 -26.28 13.23
N SER A 25 15.59 -25.48 12.83
CA SER A 25 14.63 -24.86 13.75
C SER A 25 13.18 -25.04 13.31
N ARG A 26 12.46 -25.88 14.06
CA ARG A 26 11.02 -26.12 13.85
C ARG A 26 10.18 -24.84 13.97
N TRP A 27 10.55 -23.94 14.88
CA TRP A 27 9.86 -22.67 15.06
C TRP A 27 10.05 -21.74 13.86
N ALA A 28 11.26 -21.66 13.31
CA ALA A 28 11.54 -20.84 12.13
C ALA A 28 10.76 -21.35 10.91
N THR A 29 10.77 -22.67 10.69
CA THR A 29 10.01 -23.30 9.60
C THR A 29 8.51 -23.10 9.76
N ALA A 30 7.95 -23.30 10.95
CA ALA A 30 6.54 -23.04 11.22
C ALA A 30 6.15 -21.58 10.97
N ALA A 31 7.00 -20.63 11.35
CA ALA A 31 6.78 -19.21 11.09
C ALA A 31 6.76 -18.90 9.59
N VAL A 32 7.70 -19.44 8.81
CA VAL A 32 7.75 -19.26 7.34
C VAL A 32 6.49 -19.80 6.68
N ILE A 33 6.04 -21.01 7.07
CA ILE A 33 4.80 -21.61 6.54
C ILE A 33 3.59 -20.75 6.92
N ALA A 34 3.48 -20.35 8.18
CA ALA A 34 2.35 -19.56 8.66
C ALA A 34 2.26 -18.20 7.94
N ILE A 35 3.39 -17.50 7.80
CA ILE A 35 3.45 -16.23 7.09
C ILE A 35 3.11 -16.42 5.61
N GLY A 36 3.66 -17.45 4.95
CA GLY A 36 3.36 -17.76 3.55
C GLY A 36 1.88 -18.05 3.31
N LEU A 37 1.27 -18.86 4.18
CA LEU A 37 -0.14 -19.24 4.10
C LEU A 37 -1.05 -18.03 4.33
N LEU A 38 -0.81 -17.25 5.38
CA LEU A 38 -1.57 -16.03 5.66
C LEU A 38 -1.46 -15.04 4.50
N THR A 39 -0.27 -14.89 3.93
CA THR A 39 -0.03 -14.01 2.77
C THR A 39 -0.80 -14.48 1.54
N ALA A 40 -0.80 -15.79 1.25
CA ALA A 40 -1.50 -16.36 0.11
C ALA A 40 -3.03 -16.25 0.26
N LEU A 41 -3.56 -16.56 1.44
CA LEU A 41 -4.99 -16.42 1.74
C LEU A 41 -5.42 -14.96 1.61
N HIS A 42 -4.68 -14.06 2.26
CA HIS A 42 -4.97 -12.64 2.19
C HIS A 42 -4.92 -12.11 0.74
N GLY A 43 -3.87 -12.43 -0.01
CA GLY A 43 -3.72 -12.02 -1.41
C GLY A 43 -4.84 -12.56 -2.30
N THR A 44 -5.29 -13.79 -2.07
CA THR A 44 -6.40 -14.39 -2.84
C THR A 44 -7.72 -13.67 -2.56
N LEU A 45 -8.03 -13.39 -1.30
CA LEU A 45 -9.26 -12.73 -0.90
C LEU A 45 -9.31 -11.29 -1.44
N THR A 46 -8.24 -10.52 -1.20
CA THR A 46 -8.18 -9.11 -1.60
C THR A 46 -7.96 -8.94 -3.11
N GLY A 47 -7.34 -9.92 -3.79
CA GLY A 47 -7.17 -9.88 -5.25
C GLY A 47 -8.48 -10.01 -6.02
N ARG A 48 -9.44 -10.83 -5.54
CA ARG A 48 -10.71 -11.11 -6.23
C ARG A 48 -11.66 -9.91 -6.31
N VAL A 49 -11.47 -8.94 -5.44
CA VAL A 49 -12.36 -7.78 -5.28
C VAL A 49 -11.73 -6.47 -5.75
N CYS A 50 -10.50 -6.53 -6.25
CA CYS A 50 -9.82 -5.37 -6.78
C CYS A 50 -10.55 -4.89 -8.04
N ALA A 51 -11.01 -3.64 -8.02
CA ALA A 51 -11.64 -2.99 -9.17
C ALA A 51 -10.63 -2.74 -10.31
N ASP A 52 -9.35 -2.56 -9.99
CA ASP A 52 -8.30 -2.27 -10.96
C ASP A 52 -7.45 -3.50 -11.27
N ALA A 53 -7.26 -3.77 -12.56
CA ALA A 53 -6.45 -4.89 -13.04
C ALA A 53 -5.00 -4.83 -12.52
N LYS A 54 -4.40 -3.65 -12.38
CA LYS A 54 -3.03 -3.49 -11.86
C LYS A 54 -2.89 -4.00 -10.43
N THR A 55 -3.86 -3.65 -9.58
CA THR A 55 -3.89 -4.01 -8.17
C THR A 55 -4.22 -5.49 -8.00
N ALA A 56 -5.20 -6.00 -8.74
CA ALA A 56 -5.52 -7.43 -8.79
C ALA A 56 -4.29 -8.26 -9.18
N LEU A 57 -3.55 -7.80 -10.20
CA LEU A 57 -2.35 -8.45 -10.70
C LEU A 57 -1.17 -8.38 -9.70
N ALA A 58 -1.14 -7.39 -8.80
CA ALA A 58 -0.18 -7.30 -7.71
C ALA A 58 -0.50 -8.31 -6.60
N TYR A 59 -1.76 -8.40 -6.17
CA TYR A 59 -2.20 -9.40 -5.18
C TYR A 59 -2.06 -10.84 -5.69
N ALA A 60 -2.26 -11.08 -6.98
CA ALA A 60 -1.98 -12.37 -7.59
C ALA A 60 -0.49 -12.76 -7.45
N ALA A 61 0.43 -11.83 -7.70
CA ALA A 61 1.87 -12.08 -7.52
C ALA A 61 2.24 -12.29 -6.04
N LEU A 62 1.64 -11.52 -5.12
CA LEU A 62 1.80 -11.70 -3.68
C LEU A 62 1.35 -13.10 -3.24
N THR A 63 0.24 -13.59 -3.79
CA THR A 63 -0.30 -14.92 -3.50
C THR A 63 0.66 -16.03 -3.92
N GLN A 64 1.22 -15.94 -5.14
CA GLN A 64 2.19 -16.94 -5.63
C GLN A 64 3.46 -16.93 -4.78
N VAL A 65 3.94 -15.76 -4.37
CA VAL A 65 5.10 -15.66 -3.46
C VAL A 65 4.79 -16.24 -2.08
N GLY A 66 3.57 -16.06 -1.55
CA GLY A 66 3.12 -16.72 -0.33
C GLY A 66 3.14 -18.25 -0.45
N LEU A 67 2.70 -18.80 -1.59
CA LEU A 67 2.78 -20.23 -1.87
C LEU A 67 4.23 -20.73 -1.95
N ILE A 68 5.13 -19.98 -2.59
CA ILE A 68 6.56 -20.30 -2.65
C ILE A 68 7.16 -20.37 -1.23
N PHE A 69 6.76 -19.47 -0.32
CA PHE A 69 7.19 -19.54 1.09
C PHE A 69 6.72 -20.83 1.77
N VAL A 70 5.47 -21.26 1.51
CA VAL A 70 4.93 -22.52 2.03
C VAL A 70 5.72 -23.72 1.47
N GLU A 71 6.04 -23.74 0.18
CA GLU A 71 6.85 -24.79 -0.45
C GLU A 71 8.25 -24.89 0.17
N ILE A 72 8.90 -23.74 0.42
CA ILE A 72 10.21 -23.67 1.10
C ILE A 72 10.09 -24.23 2.51
N GLY A 73 9.04 -23.85 3.25
CA GLY A 73 8.81 -24.32 4.61
C GLY A 73 8.56 -25.84 4.70
N PHE A 74 7.94 -26.45 3.69
CA PHE A 74 7.81 -27.91 3.62
C PHE A 74 9.10 -28.62 3.15
N GLY A 75 10.16 -27.87 2.82
CA GLY A 75 11.43 -28.43 2.33
C GLY A 75 11.41 -28.81 0.85
N PHE A 76 10.41 -28.37 0.08
CA PHE A 76 10.32 -28.64 -1.36
C PHE A 76 11.18 -27.67 -2.19
N THR A 77 12.48 -27.59 -1.89
CA THR A 77 13.43 -26.61 -2.46
C THR A 77 13.47 -26.62 -3.98
N ARG A 78 13.41 -27.80 -4.62
CA ARG A 78 13.39 -27.92 -6.09
C ARG A 78 12.10 -27.40 -6.70
N LEU A 79 10.96 -27.69 -6.06
CA LEU A 79 9.65 -27.20 -6.49
C LEU A 79 9.59 -25.68 -6.35
N ALA A 80 10.02 -25.14 -5.21
CA ALA A 80 10.08 -23.71 -4.96
C ALA A 80 10.96 -22.96 -5.97
N LEU A 81 12.12 -23.52 -6.33
CA LEU A 81 12.97 -22.98 -7.40
C LEU A 81 12.26 -22.97 -8.75
N PHE A 82 11.65 -24.10 -9.13
CA PHE A 82 10.91 -24.21 -10.38
C PHE A 82 9.73 -23.22 -10.43
N HIS A 83 9.01 -23.08 -9.32
CA HIS A 83 7.90 -22.14 -9.16
C HIS A 83 8.39 -20.70 -9.30
N ILE A 84 9.47 -20.31 -8.61
CA ILE A 84 10.10 -18.99 -8.75
C ILE A 84 10.44 -18.69 -10.22
N CYS A 85 11.13 -19.61 -10.91
CA CYS A 85 11.54 -19.42 -12.30
C CYS A 85 10.32 -19.29 -13.23
N SER A 86 9.38 -20.21 -13.12
CA SER A 86 8.18 -20.25 -13.97
C SER A 86 7.30 -19.02 -13.76
N HIS A 87 7.12 -18.61 -12.51
CA HIS A 87 6.38 -17.41 -12.17
C HIS A 87 7.10 -16.15 -12.67
N ALA A 88 8.41 -16.02 -12.47
CA ALA A 88 9.19 -14.88 -12.97
C ALA A 88 9.11 -14.74 -14.51
N VAL A 89 9.16 -15.86 -15.24
CA VAL A 89 8.98 -15.90 -16.70
C VAL A 89 7.57 -15.44 -17.08
N ALA A 90 6.55 -16.03 -16.47
CA ALA A 90 5.15 -15.68 -16.74
C ALA A 90 4.88 -14.18 -16.49
N ARG A 91 5.40 -13.64 -15.38
CA ARG A 91 5.30 -12.21 -15.05
C ARG A 91 6.01 -11.33 -16.07
N THR A 92 7.22 -11.72 -16.49
CA THR A 92 7.98 -10.98 -17.49
C THR A 92 7.23 -10.92 -18.82
N LEU A 93 6.67 -12.06 -19.27
CA LEU A 93 5.84 -12.11 -20.47
C LEU A 93 4.57 -11.26 -20.34
N GLN A 94 3.90 -11.27 -19.19
CA GLN A 94 2.75 -10.40 -18.92
C GLN A 94 3.11 -8.92 -19.04
N PHE A 95 4.24 -8.49 -18.47
CA PHE A 95 4.69 -7.09 -18.58
C PHE A 95 5.09 -6.70 -20.01
N LEU A 96 5.67 -7.63 -20.78
CA LEU A 96 6.04 -7.39 -22.17
C LEU A 96 4.81 -7.31 -23.08
N ARG A 97 3.78 -8.12 -22.82
CA ARG A 97 2.56 -8.17 -23.64
C ARG A 97 1.52 -7.10 -23.25
N ALA A 98 1.58 -6.57 -22.03
CA ALA A 98 0.60 -5.60 -21.53
C ALA A 98 0.39 -4.37 -22.43
N PRO A 99 1.43 -3.73 -23.02
CA PRO A 99 1.24 -2.60 -23.93
C PRO A 99 0.48 -2.98 -25.21
N SER A 100 0.82 -4.12 -25.82
CA SER A 100 0.14 -4.63 -27.02
C SER A 100 -1.31 -4.98 -26.73
N MET A 101 -1.59 -5.66 -25.61
CA MET A 101 -2.97 -5.98 -25.22
C MET A 101 -3.82 -4.73 -24.96
N LEU A 102 -3.25 -3.69 -24.35
CA LEU A 102 -3.95 -2.43 -24.13
C LEU A 102 -4.27 -1.73 -25.45
N HIS A 103 -3.31 -1.70 -26.38
CA HIS A 103 -3.51 -1.12 -27.70
C HIS A 103 -4.58 -1.87 -28.49
N ASP A 104 -4.53 -3.21 -28.49
CA ASP A 104 -5.54 -4.06 -29.13
C ASP A 104 -6.92 -3.84 -28.51
N HIS A 105 -7.01 -3.77 -27.18
CA HIS A 105 -8.28 -3.50 -26.48
C HIS A 105 -8.87 -2.15 -26.90
N HIS A 106 -8.07 -1.08 -26.97
CA HIS A 106 -8.55 0.22 -27.45
C HIS A 106 -9.01 0.18 -28.91
N ARG A 107 -8.30 -0.52 -29.79
CA ARG A 107 -8.70 -0.69 -31.20
C ARG A 107 -10.02 -1.46 -31.32
N LEU A 108 -10.19 -2.52 -30.54
CA LEU A 108 -11.42 -3.31 -30.49
C LEU A 108 -12.59 -2.49 -29.93
N HIS A 109 -12.35 -1.73 -28.86
CA HIS A 109 -13.36 -0.88 -28.23
C HIS A 109 -13.83 0.25 -29.17
N ALA A 110 -12.91 0.81 -29.97
CA ALA A 110 -13.22 1.79 -31.01
C ALA A 110 -13.97 1.15 -32.19
N ALA A 111 -13.58 -0.06 -32.60
CA ALA A 111 -14.26 -0.81 -33.67
C ALA A 111 -15.67 -1.29 -33.27
N ALA A 112 -15.90 -1.57 -31.99
CA ALA A 112 -17.19 -1.99 -31.44
C ALA A 112 -18.13 -0.82 -31.09
N GLY A 113 -17.78 0.43 -31.46
CA GLY A 113 -18.62 1.60 -31.19
C GLY A 113 -18.82 1.93 -29.71
N GLY A 114 -17.95 1.45 -28.82
CA GLY A 114 -18.05 1.68 -27.38
C GLY A 114 -18.82 0.62 -26.58
N GLN A 115 -19.42 -0.40 -27.23
CA GLN A 115 -20.13 -1.47 -26.54
C GLN A 115 -19.29 -2.76 -26.53
N LEU A 116 -18.67 -3.05 -25.39
CA LEU A 116 -18.17 -4.39 -25.10
C LEU A 116 -19.24 -5.13 -24.27
N GLY A 117 -19.67 -6.30 -24.75
CA GLY A 117 -20.62 -7.15 -24.01
C GLY A 117 -20.04 -7.61 -22.67
N ALA A 118 -20.93 -7.96 -21.73
CA ALA A 118 -20.54 -8.39 -20.38
C ALA A 118 -19.53 -9.55 -20.42
N THR A 119 -18.38 -9.35 -19.79
CA THR A 119 -17.28 -10.31 -19.75
C THR A 119 -17.37 -11.18 -18.49
N GLY A 120 -17.75 -12.45 -18.65
CA GLY A 120 -17.45 -13.52 -17.68
C GLY A 120 -18.67 -14.24 -17.07
N GLU A 121 -18.51 -15.55 -16.89
CA GLU A 121 -19.43 -16.41 -16.13
C GLU A 121 -19.35 -16.10 -14.63
N HIS A 122 -20.50 -15.89 -14.01
CA HIS A 122 -20.62 -15.50 -12.60
C HIS A 122 -20.58 -16.73 -11.69
N TYR A 123 -19.39 -17.31 -11.47
CA TYR A 123 -19.18 -18.45 -10.54
C TYR A 123 -19.52 -18.16 -9.06
N GLU A 124 -19.87 -16.90 -8.73
CA GLU A 124 -20.24 -16.38 -7.41
C GLU A 124 -21.60 -16.90 -6.88
N GLN A 125 -22.33 -17.68 -7.67
CA GLN A 125 -23.67 -18.19 -7.31
C GLN A 125 -23.63 -19.43 -6.40
N LEU A 126 -22.47 -20.07 -6.24
CA LEU A 126 -22.30 -21.25 -5.40
C LEU A 126 -22.08 -20.92 -3.91
N LEU A 127 -21.84 -19.66 -3.55
CA LEU A 127 -21.48 -19.22 -2.20
C LEU A 127 -22.69 -18.59 -1.46
N PRO A 128 -22.87 -18.87 -0.15
CA PRO A 128 -23.95 -18.26 0.65
C PRO A 128 -23.88 -16.73 0.66
N ALA A 129 -25.04 -16.06 0.50
CA ALA A 129 -25.11 -14.60 0.33
C ALA A 129 -24.48 -13.79 1.48
N ALA A 130 -24.61 -14.26 2.73
CA ALA A 130 -24.00 -13.62 3.90
C ALA A 130 -22.46 -13.71 3.86
N PHE A 131 -21.93 -14.85 3.43
CA PHE A 131 -20.48 -15.06 3.30
C PHE A 131 -19.90 -14.25 2.15
N ARG A 132 -20.62 -14.16 1.02
CA ARG A 132 -20.26 -13.26 -0.09
C ARG A 132 -20.23 -11.81 0.37
N ALA A 133 -21.25 -11.34 1.09
CA ALA A 133 -21.32 -9.94 1.56
C ALA A 133 -20.26 -9.61 2.62
N TRP A 134 -19.88 -10.59 3.45
CA TRP A 134 -18.81 -10.45 4.43
C TRP A 134 -17.44 -10.42 3.75
N LEU A 135 -17.19 -11.37 2.83
CA LEU A 135 -15.98 -11.40 2.00
C LEU A 135 -15.85 -10.11 1.20
N TYR A 136 -16.93 -9.64 0.58
CA TYR A 136 -16.98 -8.41 -0.22
C TYR A 136 -16.71 -7.15 0.61
N ARG A 137 -17.15 -7.12 1.88
CA ARG A 137 -16.83 -6.02 2.81
C ARG A 137 -15.37 -6.03 3.25
N LEU A 138 -14.86 -7.18 3.68
CA LEU A 138 -13.47 -7.37 4.07
C LEU A 138 -12.50 -6.99 2.94
N ALA A 139 -12.89 -7.37 1.73
CA ALA A 139 -12.30 -7.06 0.45
C ALA A 139 -12.29 -5.56 0.09
N LEU A 140 -13.46 -4.91 0.14
CA LEU A 140 -13.63 -3.49 -0.16
C LEU A 140 -12.81 -2.62 0.77
N GLU A 141 -12.71 -3.00 2.04
CA GLU A 141 -11.89 -2.32 3.04
C GLU A 141 -10.38 -2.59 2.88
N ARG A 142 -9.95 -3.33 1.84
CA ARG A 142 -8.55 -3.78 1.65
C ARG A 142 -7.96 -4.28 2.98
N GLY A 143 -8.70 -5.07 3.76
CA GLY A 143 -8.23 -5.61 5.04
C GLY A 143 -7.77 -4.58 6.09
N GLN A 144 -8.19 -3.31 6.00
CA GLN A 144 -7.75 -2.21 6.88
C GLN A 144 -6.22 -1.97 6.87
N HIS A 145 -5.52 -2.34 5.79
CA HIS A 145 -4.05 -2.22 5.73
C HIS A 145 -3.55 -0.79 5.92
N ASP A 146 -4.25 0.21 5.38
CA ASP A 146 -3.87 1.61 5.57
C ASP A 146 -3.96 2.02 7.04
N THR A 147 -5.04 1.63 7.73
CA THR A 147 -5.23 1.91 9.17
C THR A 147 -4.22 1.14 10.04
N ALA A 148 -3.89 -0.11 9.67
CA ALA A 148 -2.87 -0.90 10.36
C ALA A 148 -1.47 -0.30 10.16
N LEU A 149 -1.13 0.12 8.94
CA LEU A 149 0.14 0.79 8.63
C LEU A 149 0.27 2.09 9.41
N GLU A 150 -0.79 2.90 9.46
CA GLU A 150 -0.81 4.14 10.24
C GLU A 150 -0.60 3.87 11.72
N ARG A 151 -1.30 2.88 12.28
CA ARG A 151 -1.30 2.62 13.72
C ARG A 151 -0.02 1.92 14.20
N PHE A 152 0.50 0.99 13.44
CA PHE A 152 1.65 0.17 13.85
C PHE A 152 3.00 0.64 13.32
N VAL A 153 3.02 1.44 12.24
CA VAL A 153 4.29 1.92 11.64
C VAL A 153 4.40 3.44 11.74
N VAL A 154 3.41 4.17 11.23
CA VAL A 154 3.51 5.64 11.12
C VAL A 154 3.43 6.31 12.50
N ALA A 155 2.46 5.93 13.34
CA ALA A 155 2.27 6.54 14.65
C ALA A 155 3.48 6.36 15.59
N PRO A 156 4.12 5.18 15.70
CA PRO A 156 5.35 5.02 16.48
C PRO A 156 6.53 5.83 15.93
N VAL A 157 6.67 5.90 14.60
CA VAL A 157 7.76 6.65 13.96
C VAL A 157 7.59 8.16 14.16
N LEU A 158 6.37 8.67 14.00
CA LEU A 158 6.07 10.08 14.25
C LEU A 158 6.21 10.43 15.74
N TRP A 159 5.82 9.52 16.64
CA TRP A 159 6.07 9.67 18.07
C TRP A 159 7.58 9.81 18.35
N LEU A 160 8.40 8.95 17.76
CA LEU A 160 9.85 9.00 17.92
C LEU A 160 10.45 10.28 17.33
N ALA A 161 9.99 10.69 16.14
CA ALA A 161 10.41 11.93 15.49
C ALA A 161 10.07 13.16 16.34
N HIS A 162 8.87 13.21 16.93
CA HIS A 162 8.48 14.29 17.84
C HIS A 162 9.32 14.31 19.12
N GLN A 163 9.71 13.15 19.65
CA GLN A 163 10.59 13.07 20.82
C GLN A 163 12.00 13.59 20.48
N LEU A 164 12.53 13.25 19.31
CA LEU A 164 13.82 13.76 18.84
C LEU A 164 13.79 15.28 18.63
N GLN A 165 12.73 15.83 18.02
CA GLN A 165 12.54 17.29 17.90
C GLN A 165 12.41 17.99 19.24
N ARG A 166 11.75 17.38 20.23
CA ARG A 166 11.68 17.92 21.60
C ARG A 166 13.07 17.98 22.22
N PHE A 167 13.85 16.92 22.10
CA PHE A 167 15.24 16.89 22.56
C PHE A 167 16.11 17.95 21.86
N GLU A 168 16.01 18.06 20.54
CA GLU A 168 16.76 19.05 19.75
C GLU A 168 16.37 20.48 20.13
N SER A 169 15.08 20.74 20.33
CA SER A 169 14.58 22.05 20.76
C SER A 169 14.99 22.40 22.20
N ALA A 170 15.13 21.39 23.07
CA ALA A 170 15.60 21.56 24.44
C ALA A 170 17.12 21.80 24.49
N LEU A 171 17.90 21.05 23.71
CA LEU A 171 19.34 21.25 23.51
C LEU A 171 19.64 22.62 22.87
N SER A 172 18.91 23.00 21.83
CA SER A 172 19.06 24.31 21.19
C SER A 172 18.75 25.46 22.15
N GLN A 173 17.73 25.33 23.02
CA GLN A 173 17.43 26.32 24.04
C GLN A 173 18.51 26.39 25.14
N SER A 174 19.10 25.25 25.50
CA SER A 174 20.21 25.17 26.45
C SER A 174 21.52 25.72 25.88
N ALA A 175 21.73 25.61 24.56
CA ALA A 175 22.96 26.05 23.89
C ALA A 175 22.93 27.53 23.46
N THR A 176 21.76 28.13 23.20
CA THR A 176 21.66 29.51 22.69
C THR A 176 21.24 30.56 23.72
N GLY A 177 20.80 30.17 24.93
CA GLY A 177 20.58 31.10 26.05
C GLY A 177 19.66 32.30 25.77
N LYS A 178 18.79 32.25 24.75
CA LYS A 178 17.90 33.36 24.39
C LYS A 178 16.44 33.03 24.72
N PRO A 179 15.75 33.85 25.54
CA PRO A 179 14.36 33.62 25.89
C PRO A 179 13.44 33.83 24.67
N ARG A 180 12.32 33.09 24.64
CA ARG A 180 11.27 33.13 23.60
C ARG A 180 10.70 34.53 23.41
N ILE A 181 11.27 35.33 22.51
CA ILE A 181 10.68 36.59 22.03
C ILE A 181 10.44 36.52 20.52
N HIS A 182 9.56 35.64 20.03
CA HIS A 182 9.03 35.82 18.65
C HIS A 182 7.74 35.09 18.26
N LYS A 183 6.71 35.06 19.12
CA LYS A 183 5.33 34.79 18.63
C LYS A 183 4.26 35.81 19.06
N ARG A 184 4.56 36.73 19.99
CA ARG A 184 3.62 37.81 20.38
C ARG A 184 3.69 39.09 19.54
N ARG A 185 4.80 39.37 18.84
CA ARG A 185 4.95 40.62 18.04
C ARG A 185 4.27 40.57 16.67
N LEU A 186 4.12 39.40 16.06
CA LEU A 186 3.39 39.25 14.80
C LEU A 186 1.87 39.30 14.99
N ALA A 187 1.33 38.73 16.08
CA ALA A 187 -0.09 38.86 16.43
C ALA A 187 -0.47 40.31 16.79
N LYS A 188 0.41 41.04 17.47
CA LYS A 188 0.16 42.46 17.82
C LYS A 188 0.27 43.39 16.61
N ARG A 189 1.14 43.10 15.63
CA ARG A 189 1.21 43.84 14.36
C ARG A 189 0.06 43.52 13.40
N ALA A 190 -0.39 42.26 13.35
CA ALA A 190 -1.57 41.87 12.56
C ALA A 190 -2.86 42.48 13.13
N GLY A 191 -3.01 42.53 14.48
CA GLY A 191 -4.12 43.21 15.13
C GLY A 191 -4.14 44.73 14.93
N VAL A 192 -2.97 45.37 14.87
CA VAL A 192 -2.87 46.82 14.60
C VAL A 192 -3.16 47.16 13.12
N LEU A 193 -2.81 46.28 12.19
CA LEU A 193 -3.14 46.46 10.76
C LEU A 193 -4.62 46.18 10.44
N ALA A 194 -5.30 45.35 11.23
CA ALA A 194 -6.74 45.13 11.10
C ALA A 194 -7.54 46.34 11.62
N ASN A 195 -7.13 46.95 12.73
CA ASN A 195 -7.84 48.09 13.33
C ASN A 195 -7.80 49.38 12.49
N HIS A 196 -6.80 49.54 11.62
CA HIS A 196 -6.67 50.71 10.76
C HIS A 196 -7.45 50.64 9.44
N ARG A 197 -7.99 49.46 9.09
CA ARG A 197 -8.85 49.30 7.89
C ARG A 197 -10.32 49.62 8.16
N ASP A 198 -10.78 49.46 9.40
CA ASP A 198 -12.18 49.74 9.76
C ASP A 198 -12.46 51.23 9.98
N THR A 199 -11.44 52.05 10.26
CA THR A 199 -11.63 53.50 10.45
C THR A 199 -11.68 54.29 9.13
N GLY A 200 -11.25 53.70 8.01
CA GLY A 200 -11.34 54.34 6.68
C GLY A 200 -12.67 54.10 5.96
N ALA A 201 -13.46 53.11 6.39
CA ALA A 201 -14.73 52.76 5.75
C ALA A 201 -15.93 53.54 6.33
N LEU A 202 -15.82 54.08 7.55
CA LEU A 202 -16.90 54.82 8.22
C LEU A 202 -16.99 56.30 7.82
N GLN A 203 -16.19 56.77 6.87
CA GLN A 203 -16.20 58.17 6.41
C GLN A 203 -16.71 58.35 4.97
N MET A 204 -17.18 57.28 4.33
CA MET A 204 -17.76 57.30 2.97
C MET A 204 -19.27 56.95 2.93
N GLU A 205 -19.96 56.94 4.07
CA GLU A 205 -21.42 56.68 4.14
C GLU A 205 -22.20 57.91 4.66
N THR A 206 -21.76 59.12 4.31
CA THR A 206 -22.53 60.36 4.50
C THR A 206 -22.28 61.34 3.35
N THR A 207 -22.43 60.91 2.10
CA THR A 207 -22.58 61.84 0.96
C THR A 207 -23.17 61.12 -0.23
N ASN A 208 -24.50 61.13 -0.33
CA ASN A 208 -25.24 61.32 -1.58
C ASN A 208 -26.74 61.39 -1.25
N VAL A 209 -27.17 62.64 -1.03
CA VAL A 209 -28.42 63.19 -1.54
C VAL A 209 -28.22 63.43 -3.04
#